data_AF-A0A7J8J6N9-F1
#
_entry.id   AF-A0A7J8J6N9-F1
#
_cell.length_a   1.000
_cell.length_b   1.000
_cell.length_c   1.000
_cell.angle_alpha   90.00
_cell.angle_beta   90.00
_cell.angle_gamma   90.00
#
_symmetry.space_group_name_H-M   'P 1'
#
loop_
_entity.id
_entity.type
_entity.pdbx_description
1 polymer ?
#
loop_
_entity_poly.entity_id
_entity_poly.type
_entity_poly.pdbx_seq_one_letter_code
_entity_poly.pdbx_strand_id
1 'polypeptide(L)'
;MDEEYDVIVLGTGLTECILSGIMSVNGKKAGQVIRIICILSHPIKNTNDANSCQIIIPQNQVNRKSDIYVCMISYAHNVAAQGKYIAIASTTVETADPEKEVEPALELLEPIDQKFVAISDLYEPIDDGSESQVFCSCSYDATTHFETTCNDIKDIYKRMAGSAFDFENMKRKQNDVFGEADQ
;
A
#
# COMPACT_ATOMS: atom_id res chain seq x y z
N MET A 1 30.82 -0.32 16.52
CA MET A 1 30.32 -0.68 15.17
C MET A 1 30.12 0.65 14.49
N ASP A 2 31.20 1.19 13.94
CA ASP A 2 31.16 2.44 13.17
C ASP A 2 31.27 1.99 11.71
N GLU A 3 30.13 1.59 11.16
CA GLU A 3 30.01 1.32 9.73
C GLU A 3 29.62 2.63 9.05
N GLU A 4 30.45 3.09 8.11
CA GLU A 4 30.16 4.24 7.26
C GLU A 4 29.34 3.79 6.06
N TYR A 5 28.29 4.56 5.74
CA TYR A 5 27.38 4.29 4.63
C TYR A 5 27.37 5.50 3.69
N ASP A 6 27.51 5.25 2.38
CA ASP A 6 27.44 6.31 1.36
C ASP A 6 26.01 6.82 1.14
N VAL A 7 25.02 5.93 1.29
CA VAL A 7 23.60 6.20 1.06
C VAL A 7 22.76 5.45 2.09
N ILE A 8 21.69 6.09 2.59
CA ILE A 8 20.70 5.47 3.47
C ILE A 8 19.32 5.56 2.81
N VAL A 9 18.62 4.43 2.70
CA VAL A 9 17.22 4.38 2.23
C VAL A 9 16.34 3.93 3.39
N LEU A 10 15.29 4.72 3.68
CA LEU A 10 14.40 4.49 4.83
C LEU A 10 12.95 4.36 4.38
N GLY A 11 12.26 3.31 4.86
CA GLY A 11 10.83 3.11 4.69
C GLY A 11 9.99 3.77 5.79
N THR A 12 8.74 4.13 5.48
CA THR A 12 7.76 4.65 6.45
C THR A 12 6.84 3.56 7.03
N GLY A 13 7.26 2.29 7.00
CA GLY A 13 6.46 1.16 7.47
C GLY A 13 6.40 1.02 8.99
N LEU A 14 5.38 0.30 9.49
CA LEU A 14 5.01 0.13 10.92
C LEU A 14 6.16 -0.23 11.89
N THR A 15 7.24 -0.86 11.42
CA THR A 15 8.39 -1.28 12.24
C THR A 15 9.64 -0.42 12.06
N GLU A 16 9.70 0.41 11.02
CA GLU A 16 10.86 1.25 10.64
C GLU A 16 10.77 2.67 11.26
N CYS A 17 9.67 2.96 11.95
CA CYS A 17 9.17 4.28 12.36
C CYS A 17 9.94 5.05 13.44
N ILE A 18 11.10 4.64 13.94
CA ILE A 18 11.83 5.54 14.87
C ILE A 18 12.71 6.50 14.07
N LEU A 19 13.58 6.00 13.19
CA LEU A 19 14.48 6.88 12.43
C LEU A 19 13.73 7.54 11.26
N SER A 20 12.96 6.76 10.52
CA SER A 20 12.04 7.27 9.49
C SER A 20 10.98 8.19 10.10
N GLY A 21 10.43 7.83 11.26
CA GLY A 21 9.54 8.72 12.00
C GLY A 21 10.23 10.00 12.44
N ILE A 22 11.44 9.98 13.03
CA ILE A 22 12.17 11.18 13.46
C ILE A 22 12.58 12.07 12.27
N MET A 23 13.02 11.48 11.16
CA MET A 23 13.37 12.22 9.94
C MET A 23 12.11 12.68 9.18
N SER A 24 11.01 11.95 9.31
CA SER A 24 9.68 12.30 8.83
C SER A 24 8.85 13.13 9.84
N VAL A 25 9.36 13.39 11.05
CA VAL A 25 8.85 14.42 11.98
C VAL A 25 9.29 15.80 11.48
N ASN A 26 10.35 15.85 10.64
CA ASN A 26 10.56 16.96 9.71
C ASN A 26 9.76 16.80 8.40
N GLY A 27 9.30 15.59 8.07
CA GLY A 27 8.38 15.30 6.98
C GLY A 27 7.00 15.93 7.16
N LYS A 28 6.34 16.25 6.05
CA LYS A 28 5.05 16.94 6.06
C LYS A 28 3.94 15.90 6.16
N LYS A 29 3.05 16.03 7.16
CA LYS A 29 1.82 15.22 7.20
C LYS A 29 0.98 15.55 5.96
N ALA A 30 0.85 14.57 5.08
CA ALA A 30 0.13 14.69 3.81
C ALA A 30 -1.37 14.37 3.95
N GLY A 31 -1.75 13.58 4.96
CA GLY A 31 -3.14 13.22 5.22
C GLY A 31 -3.28 12.09 6.21
N GLN A 32 -4.41 11.40 6.17
CA GLN A 32 -4.68 10.18 6.92
C GLN A 32 -5.43 9.18 6.03
N VAL A 33 -5.26 7.89 6.30
CA VAL A 33 -5.98 6.80 5.65
C VAL A 33 -6.63 5.95 6.70
N ILE A 34 -7.90 5.61 6.49
CA ILE A 34 -8.58 4.55 7.22
C ILE A 34 -8.48 3.25 6.41
N ARG A 35 -8.20 2.15 7.09
CA ARG A 35 -8.30 0.77 6.58
C ARG A 35 -9.14 -0.06 7.55
N ILE A 36 -10.18 -0.70 7.03
CA ILE A 36 -10.99 -1.67 7.79
C ILE A 36 -10.80 -3.04 7.16
N ILE A 37 -10.19 -3.95 7.93
CA ILE A 37 -10.04 -5.36 7.57
C ILE A 37 -11.28 -6.09 8.07
N CYS A 38 -12.03 -6.70 7.15
CA CYS A 38 -13.25 -7.45 7.40
C CYS A 38 -13.01 -8.93 7.11
N ILE A 39 -13.31 -9.79 8.09
CA ILE A 39 -13.36 -11.24 7.88
C ILE A 39 -14.78 -11.64 7.47
N LEU A 40 -14.90 -12.39 6.39
CA LEU A 40 -16.20 -12.83 5.85
C LEU A 40 -16.25 -14.36 5.72
N SER A 41 -17.47 -14.89 5.84
CA SER A 41 -17.79 -16.31 5.60
C SER A 41 -18.40 -16.57 4.22
N HIS A 42 -18.37 -15.58 3.31
CA HIS A 42 -18.97 -15.65 2.00
C HIS A 42 -18.21 -14.76 1.00
N PRO A 43 -18.31 -15.02 -0.32
CA PRO A 43 -17.85 -14.07 -1.34
C PRO A 43 -18.68 -12.79 -1.30
N ILE A 44 -18.12 -11.69 -1.81
CA ILE A 44 -18.85 -10.42 -1.91
C ILE A 44 -20.00 -10.57 -2.91
N LYS A 45 -21.19 -10.07 -2.56
CA LYS A 45 -22.38 -10.14 -3.43
C LYS A 45 -22.10 -9.47 -4.78
N ASN A 46 -22.74 -9.96 -5.84
CA ASN A 46 -22.59 -9.43 -7.21
C ASN A 46 -21.17 -9.50 -7.79
N THR A 47 -20.29 -10.35 -7.25
CA THR A 47 -18.95 -10.59 -7.80
C THR A 47 -18.80 -11.93 -8.51
N ASN A 48 -19.92 -12.62 -8.81
CA ASN A 48 -19.94 -13.95 -9.41
C ASN A 48 -19.12 -14.98 -8.58
N ASP A 49 -19.34 -14.97 -7.26
CA ASP A 49 -18.67 -15.82 -6.28
C ASP A 49 -17.14 -15.82 -6.39
N ALA A 50 -16.55 -14.67 -6.71
CA ALA A 50 -15.11 -14.52 -6.87
C ALA A 50 -14.34 -14.87 -5.59
N ASN A 51 -13.19 -15.53 -5.75
CA ASN A 51 -12.25 -15.81 -4.66
C ASN A 51 -11.30 -14.64 -4.37
N SER A 52 -11.27 -13.66 -5.25
CA SER A 52 -10.57 -12.39 -5.08
C SER A 52 -11.16 -11.35 -6.02
N CYS A 53 -11.24 -10.11 -5.58
CA CYS A 53 -11.67 -9.02 -6.45
C CYS A 53 -11.15 -7.67 -5.95
N GLN A 54 -11.21 -6.69 -6.85
CA GLN A 54 -11.01 -5.28 -6.53
C GLN A 54 -12.30 -4.54 -6.87
N ILE A 55 -12.74 -3.69 -5.95
CA ILE A 55 -13.89 -2.79 -6.13
C ILE A 55 -13.36 -1.37 -5.92
N ILE A 56 -13.69 -0.50 -6.85
CA ILE A 56 -13.40 0.93 -6.75
C ILE A 56 -14.76 1.61 -6.69
N ILE A 57 -14.97 2.43 -5.67
CA ILE A 57 -16.14 3.28 -5.50
C ILE A 57 -15.69 4.71 -5.79
N PRO A 58 -15.97 5.23 -7.01
CA PRO A 58 -15.49 6.55 -7.40
C PRO A 58 -16.10 7.64 -6.51
N GLN A 59 -15.27 8.59 -6.10
CA GLN A 59 -15.57 9.68 -5.17
C GLN A 59 -16.90 10.41 -5.48
N ASN A 60 -17.21 10.60 -6.76
CA ASN A 60 -18.42 11.30 -7.21
C ASN A 60 -19.71 10.51 -6.95
N GLN A 61 -19.63 9.17 -6.84
CA GLN A 61 -20.79 8.31 -6.53
C GLN A 61 -21.19 8.39 -5.05
N VAL A 62 -20.26 8.78 -4.19
CA VAL A 62 -20.44 8.85 -2.73
C VAL A 62 -20.25 10.27 -2.18
N ASN A 63 -20.23 11.27 -3.05
CA ASN A 63 -20.09 12.70 -2.70
C ASN A 63 -18.84 13.00 -1.84
N ARG A 64 -17.70 12.44 -2.25
CA ARG A 64 -16.39 12.61 -1.61
C ARG A 64 -15.39 13.28 -2.54
N LYS A 65 -14.21 13.61 -2.02
CA LYS A 65 -13.06 14.10 -2.82
C LYS A 65 -12.04 13.00 -3.15
N SER A 66 -12.17 11.84 -2.52
CA SER A 66 -11.29 10.69 -2.65
C SER A 66 -12.10 9.41 -2.81
N ASP A 67 -11.63 8.51 -3.66
CA ASP A 67 -12.24 7.22 -3.90
C ASP A 67 -12.21 6.32 -2.65
N ILE A 68 -13.09 5.33 -2.60
CA ILE A 68 -13.06 4.24 -1.63
C ILE A 68 -12.69 2.96 -2.39
N TYR A 69 -11.73 2.21 -1.86
CA TYR A 69 -11.25 0.98 -2.45
C TYR A 69 -11.64 -0.20 -1.57
N VAL A 70 -11.96 -1.33 -2.20
CA VAL A 70 -12.06 -2.63 -1.52
C VAL A 70 -11.23 -3.64 -2.28
N CYS A 71 -10.27 -4.25 -1.59
CA CYS A 71 -9.59 -5.44 -2.09
C CYS A 71 -10.04 -6.64 -1.27
N MET A 72 -10.46 -7.70 -1.94
CA MET A 72 -10.82 -8.95 -1.30
C MET A 72 -9.93 -10.08 -1.82
N ILE A 73 -9.40 -10.85 -0.88
CA ILE A 73 -8.62 -12.06 -1.09
C ILE A 73 -9.12 -13.14 -0.13
N SER A 74 -8.92 -14.41 -0.45
CA SER A 74 -9.48 -15.52 0.32
C SER A 74 -8.49 -16.64 0.56
N TYR A 75 -8.99 -17.73 1.16
CA TYR A 75 -8.29 -19.02 1.26
C TYR A 75 -7.61 -19.47 -0.05
N ALA A 76 -8.13 -19.09 -1.22
CA ALA A 76 -7.51 -19.42 -2.52
C ALA A 76 -6.09 -18.84 -2.69
N HIS A 77 -5.76 -17.79 -1.94
CA HIS A 77 -4.44 -17.15 -1.91
C HIS A 77 -3.61 -17.56 -0.67
N ASN A 78 -4.06 -18.56 0.09
CA ASN A 78 -3.41 -19.04 1.32
C ASN A 78 -3.25 -17.98 2.43
N VAL A 79 -4.11 -16.95 2.44
CA VAL A 79 -4.09 -15.87 3.45
C VAL A 79 -5.15 -16.03 4.53
N ALA A 80 -6.08 -16.98 4.37
CA ALA A 80 -7.19 -17.23 5.29
C ALA A 80 -7.50 -18.73 5.37
N ALA A 81 -8.17 -19.16 6.45
CA ALA A 81 -8.66 -20.53 6.58
C ALA A 81 -9.68 -20.88 5.48
N GLN A 82 -9.81 -22.17 5.16
CA GLN A 82 -10.74 -22.64 4.12
C GLN A 82 -12.15 -22.07 4.30
N GLY A 83 -12.72 -21.51 3.23
CA GLY A 83 -14.06 -20.90 3.24
C GLY A 83 -14.12 -19.49 3.85
N LYS A 84 -12.99 -18.90 4.26
CA LYS A 84 -12.91 -17.53 4.76
C LYS A 84 -12.33 -16.57 3.73
N TYR A 85 -12.79 -15.32 3.82
CA TYR A 85 -12.41 -14.22 2.95
C TYR A 85 -11.96 -13.03 3.81
N ILE A 86 -11.00 -12.27 3.30
CA ILE A 86 -10.49 -11.04 3.90
C ILE A 86 -10.78 -9.93 2.91
N ALA A 87 -11.67 -9.02 3.26
CA ALA A 87 -11.96 -7.81 2.50
C ALA A 87 -11.39 -6.60 3.25
N ILE A 88 -10.62 -5.77 2.56
CA ILE A 88 -10.00 -4.58 3.13
C ILE A 88 -10.60 -3.37 2.44
N ALA A 89 -11.36 -2.57 3.18
CA ALA A 89 -11.89 -1.29 2.71
C ALA A 89 -10.95 -0.16 3.12
N SER A 90 -10.62 0.74 2.20
CA SER A 90 -9.71 1.86 2.45
C SER A 90 -10.11 3.15 1.74
N THR A 91 -9.90 4.29 2.40
CA THR A 91 -10.06 5.62 1.79
C THR A 91 -9.20 6.65 2.53
N THR A 92 -8.94 7.78 1.87
CA THR A 92 -8.34 8.97 2.51
C THR A 92 -9.38 9.60 3.43
N VAL A 93 -8.99 9.96 4.65
CA VAL A 93 -9.88 10.57 5.65
C VAL A 93 -10.18 12.03 5.27
N GLU A 94 -11.47 12.38 5.22
CA GLU A 94 -11.95 13.73 4.89
C GLU A 94 -12.74 14.40 6.03
N THR A 95 -13.15 13.65 7.04
CA THR A 95 -14.01 14.10 8.14
C THR A 95 -13.45 13.70 9.51
N ALA A 96 -14.15 14.12 10.57
CA ALA A 96 -13.83 13.73 11.95
C ALA A 96 -14.36 12.33 12.34
N ASP A 97 -15.12 11.67 11.46
CA ASP A 97 -15.71 10.34 11.69
C ASP A 97 -15.32 9.38 10.54
N PRO A 98 -14.08 8.86 10.54
CA PRO A 98 -13.53 8.13 9.39
C PRO A 98 -14.23 6.80 9.10
N GLU A 99 -14.78 6.13 10.13
CA GLU A 99 -15.48 4.85 9.94
C GLU A 99 -16.78 5.02 9.15
N LYS A 100 -17.46 6.16 9.30
CA LYS A 100 -18.65 6.48 8.51
C LYS A 100 -18.34 6.71 7.04
N GLU A 101 -17.14 7.17 6.72
CA GLU A 101 -16.71 7.43 5.35
C GLU A 101 -16.62 6.16 4.50
N VAL A 102 -16.39 5.00 5.14
CA VAL A 102 -16.30 3.70 4.46
C VAL A 102 -17.59 2.88 4.52
N GLU A 103 -18.66 3.43 5.10
CA GLU A 103 -19.99 2.78 5.19
C GLU A 103 -20.49 2.23 3.84
N PRO A 104 -20.39 2.97 2.70
CA PRO A 104 -20.80 2.44 1.40
C PRO A 104 -20.03 1.18 0.96
N ALA A 105 -18.78 1.04 1.39
CA ALA A 105 -18.00 -0.17 1.13
C ALA A 105 -18.43 -1.31 2.07
N LEU A 106 -18.64 -1.03 3.36
CA LEU A 106 -19.03 -2.03 4.34
C LEU A 106 -20.39 -2.66 4.02
N GLU A 107 -21.35 -1.88 3.51
CA GLU A 107 -22.67 -2.39 3.09
C GLU A 107 -22.57 -3.49 2.01
N LEU A 108 -21.57 -3.43 1.14
CA LEU A 108 -21.32 -4.46 0.11
C LEU A 108 -20.81 -5.77 0.73
N LEU A 109 -20.22 -5.71 1.92
CA LEU A 109 -19.55 -6.83 2.59
C LEU A 109 -20.45 -7.58 3.57
N GLU A 110 -21.59 -7.01 3.97
CA GLU A 110 -22.45 -7.62 4.98
C GLU A 110 -23.07 -8.97 4.53
N PRO A 111 -23.12 -9.99 5.42
CA PRO A 111 -22.71 -9.96 6.84
C PRO A 111 -21.18 -10.09 7.12
N ILE A 112 -20.65 -9.22 7.98
CA ILE A 112 -19.24 -9.25 8.41
C ILE A 112 -19.04 -10.06 9.71
N ASP A 113 -18.13 -11.04 9.72
CA ASP A 113 -17.83 -11.84 10.93
C ASP A 113 -17.09 -11.02 11.99
N GLN A 114 -16.08 -10.24 11.57
CA GLN A 114 -15.27 -9.39 12.44
C GLN A 114 -14.63 -8.23 11.66
N LYS A 115 -14.47 -7.09 12.33
CA LYS A 115 -13.82 -5.88 11.80
C LYS A 115 -12.57 -5.51 12.61
N PHE A 116 -11.52 -5.09 11.92
CA PHE A 116 -10.32 -4.52 12.51
C PHE A 116 -10.06 -3.16 11.85
N VAL A 117 -10.17 -2.09 12.62
CA VAL A 117 -10.05 -0.71 12.14
C VAL A 117 -8.66 -0.18 12.44
N ALA A 118 -8.00 0.40 11.44
CA ALA A 118 -6.73 1.10 11.59
C ALA A 118 -6.80 2.44 10.85
N ILE A 119 -6.42 3.52 11.54
CA ILE A 119 -6.23 4.83 10.95
C ILE A 119 -4.74 5.15 11.01
N SER A 120 -4.17 5.55 9.89
CA SER A 120 -2.74 5.82 9.75
C SER A 120 -2.50 7.22 9.21
N ASP A 121 -1.56 7.94 9.80
CA ASP A 121 -1.06 9.20 9.24
C ASP A 121 -0.22 8.91 8.00
N LEU A 122 -0.39 9.75 6.97
CA LEU A 122 0.44 9.72 5.77
C LEU A 122 1.49 10.82 5.85
N TYR A 123 2.72 10.47 5.53
CA TYR A 123 3.85 11.38 5.46
C TYR A 123 4.51 11.36 4.09
N GLU A 124 5.03 12.53 3.72
CA GLU A 124 5.90 12.74 2.56
C GLU A 124 7.24 13.37 3.02
N PRO A 125 8.36 12.99 2.38
CA PRO A 125 9.65 13.59 2.68
C PRO A 125 9.68 15.07 2.28
N ILE A 126 10.31 15.92 3.09
CA ILE A 126 10.59 17.32 2.74
C ILE A 126 12.00 17.53 2.17
N ASP A 127 12.85 16.51 2.30
CA ASP A 127 14.21 16.45 1.79
C ASP A 127 14.25 15.39 0.68
N ASP A 128 14.79 15.76 -0.48
CA ASP A 128 14.92 14.86 -1.61
C ASP A 128 16.15 13.94 -1.49
N GLY A 129 17.01 14.15 -0.49
CA GLY A 129 18.16 13.29 -0.21
C GLY A 129 19.38 13.60 -1.07
N SER A 130 19.32 14.58 -1.97
CA SER A 130 20.43 14.89 -2.88
C SER A 130 21.67 15.43 -2.14
N GLU A 131 21.48 16.24 -1.10
CA GLU A 131 22.57 16.74 -0.25
C GLU A 131 22.84 15.82 0.95
N SER A 132 21.78 15.34 1.60
CA SER A 132 21.90 14.54 2.83
C SER A 132 22.28 13.08 2.59
N GLN A 133 22.11 12.57 1.36
CA GLN A 133 22.24 11.15 1.00
C GLN A 133 21.31 10.23 1.80
N VAL A 134 20.21 10.79 2.32
CA VAL A 134 19.15 10.04 3.01
C VAL A 134 17.87 10.12 2.18
N PHE A 135 17.46 8.99 1.61
CA PHE A 135 16.29 8.89 0.74
C PHE A 135 15.14 8.20 1.47
N CYS A 136 14.17 8.98 1.92
CA CYS A 136 12.96 8.47 2.58
C CYS A 136 11.84 8.21 1.57
N SER A 137 11.10 7.11 1.79
CA SER A 137 9.87 6.80 1.04
C SER A 137 8.67 7.63 1.48
N CYS A 138 7.64 7.67 0.65
CA CYS A 138 6.32 8.16 1.05
C CYS A 138 5.54 7.06 1.80
N SER A 139 4.55 7.47 2.60
CA SER A 139 3.61 6.52 3.20
C SER A 139 2.69 5.87 2.16
N TYR A 140 2.35 4.59 2.37
CA TYR A 140 1.37 3.90 1.53
C TYR A 140 0.00 4.57 1.62
N ASP A 141 -0.50 5.04 0.47
CA ASP A 141 -1.81 5.67 0.34
C ASP A 141 -2.97 4.67 0.45
N ALA A 142 -4.20 5.15 0.21
CA ALA A 142 -5.41 4.35 0.32
C ALA A 142 -5.65 3.39 -0.86
N THR A 143 -4.90 3.50 -1.95
CA THR A 143 -5.13 2.70 -3.16
C THR A 143 -4.81 1.23 -2.91
N THR A 144 -5.55 0.34 -3.57
CA THR A 144 -5.39 -1.13 -3.43
C THR A 144 -4.48 -1.75 -4.50
N HIS A 145 -3.75 -0.91 -5.23
CA HIS A 145 -2.83 -1.29 -6.29
C HIS A 145 -1.49 -0.54 -6.13
N PHE A 146 -0.44 -1.03 -6.79
CA PHE A 146 0.91 -0.54 -6.54
C PHE A 146 1.39 0.63 -7.42
N GLU A 147 0.53 1.27 -8.20
CA GLU A 147 0.99 2.32 -9.13
C GLU A 147 1.72 3.47 -8.43
N THR A 148 1.15 4.03 -7.37
CA THR A 148 1.75 5.14 -6.61
C THR A 148 3.01 4.71 -5.87
N THR A 149 3.01 3.49 -5.31
CA THR A 149 4.21 2.87 -4.73
C THR A 149 5.34 2.71 -5.76
N CYS A 150 5.03 2.23 -6.97
CA CYS A 150 6.00 2.10 -8.05
C CYS A 150 6.55 3.47 -8.48
N ASN A 151 5.72 4.52 -8.45
CA ASN A 151 6.18 5.88 -8.73
C ASN A 151 7.16 6.38 -7.67
N ASP A 152 6.89 6.14 -6.38
CA ASP A 152 7.80 6.48 -5.29
C ASP A 152 9.13 5.72 -5.40
N ILE A 153 9.11 4.42 -5.70
CA ILE A 153 10.32 3.62 -5.94
C ILE A 153 11.16 4.18 -7.08
N LYS A 154 10.54 4.49 -8.23
CA LYS A 154 11.25 5.08 -9.39
C LYS A 154 11.82 6.45 -9.07
N ASP A 155 11.12 7.25 -8.28
CA ASP A 155 11.55 8.57 -7.85
C ASP A 155 12.77 8.49 -6.92
N ILE A 156 12.69 7.68 -5.86
CA ILE A 156 13.81 7.40 -4.95
C ILE A 156 15.03 6.91 -5.73
N TYR A 157 14.84 5.94 -6.63
CA TYR A 157 15.92 5.44 -7.47
C TYR A 157 16.57 6.56 -8.28
N LYS A 158 15.77 7.42 -8.90
CA LYS A 158 16.28 8.53 -9.72
C LYS A 158 17.06 9.54 -8.89
N ARG A 159 16.60 9.88 -7.69
CA ARG A 159 17.28 10.80 -6.77
C ARG A 159 18.62 10.23 -6.29
N MET A 160 18.66 8.93 -6.01
CA MET A 160 19.86 8.22 -5.58
C MET A 160 20.88 7.99 -6.72
N ALA A 161 20.43 7.49 -7.87
CA ALA A 161 21.30 7.09 -8.98
C ALA A 161 21.61 8.24 -9.96
N GLY A 162 20.95 9.40 -9.82
CA GLY A 162 21.09 10.55 -10.71
C GLY A 162 20.49 10.36 -12.11
N SER A 163 19.83 9.22 -12.38
CA SER A 163 19.23 8.90 -13.68
C SER A 163 17.97 8.04 -13.52
N ALA A 164 17.06 8.12 -14.50
CA ALA A 164 15.82 7.34 -14.45
C ALA A 164 16.11 5.84 -14.54
N PHE A 165 15.28 5.04 -13.86
CA PHE A 165 15.39 3.59 -13.91
C PHE A 165 15.15 3.07 -15.34
N ASP A 166 16.13 2.33 -15.87
CA ASP A 166 16.05 1.72 -17.20
C ASP A 166 15.60 0.26 -17.11
N PHE A 167 14.36 0.01 -17.54
CA PHE A 167 13.76 -1.33 -17.55
C PHE A 167 14.40 -2.28 -18.57
N GLU A 168 15.07 -1.77 -19.61
CA GLU A 168 15.72 -2.60 -20.62
C GLU A 168 16.87 -3.41 -20.02
N ASN A 169 17.58 -2.85 -19.04
CA ASN A 169 18.65 -3.56 -18.32
C ASN A 169 18.14 -4.70 -17.43
N MET A 170 16.83 -4.74 -17.12
CA MET A 170 16.19 -5.85 -16.40
C MET A 170 15.64 -6.94 -17.32
N LYS A 171 15.66 -6.77 -18.65
CA LYS A 171 15.30 -7.86 -19.56
C LYS A 171 16.33 -8.98 -19.40
N ARG A 172 15.93 -10.05 -18.70
CA ARG A 172 16.72 -11.27 -18.51
C ARG A 172 17.36 -11.66 -19.84
N LYS A 173 18.69 -11.78 -19.86
CA LYS A 173 19.34 -12.61 -20.88
C LYS A 173 18.91 -14.05 -20.58
N GLN A 174 18.68 -14.85 -21.62
CA GLN A 174 18.08 -16.19 -21.55
C GLN A 174 18.76 -17.20 -20.57
N ASN A 175 19.90 -16.85 -19.97
CA ASN A 175 20.75 -17.75 -19.18
C ASN A 175 20.65 -17.57 -17.65
N ASP A 176 19.76 -16.70 -17.13
CA ASP A 176 19.63 -16.49 -15.68
C ASP A 176 18.66 -17.50 -15.01
N VAL A 177 18.51 -18.70 -15.56
CA VAL A 177 17.81 -19.82 -14.91
C VAL A 177 18.83 -20.58 -14.06
N PHE A 178 18.87 -20.30 -12.76
CA PHE A 178 19.47 -21.23 -11.80
C PHE A 178 18.67 -22.54 -11.83
N GLY A 179 19.21 -23.60 -12.45
CA GLY A 179 18.61 -24.93 -12.39
C GLY A 179 18.82 -25.89 -13.56
N GLU A 180 19.40 -25.49 -14.69
CA GLU A 180 19.81 -26.48 -15.70
C GLU A 180 21.22 -26.96 -15.36
N ALA A 181 21.27 -28.05 -14.59
CA ALA A 181 22.45 -28.89 -14.55
C ALA A 181 22.62 -29.52 -15.93
N ASP A 182 23.78 -29.31 -16.54
CA ASP A 182 24.20 -29.97 -17.78
C ASP A 182 23.93 -31.48 -17.69
N GLN A 183 23.07 -31.99 -18.58
CA GLN A 183 23.01 -33.39 -18.99
C GLN A 183 23.39 -33.52 -20.45
#